data_AF-A0A158EYV8-F1
#
_entry.id   AF-A0A158EYV8-F1
#
_cell.length_a   1.000
_cell.length_b   1.000
_cell.length_c   1.000
_cell.angle_alpha   90.00
_cell.angle_beta   90.00
_cell.angle_gamma   90.00
#
_symmetry.space_group_name_H-M   'P 1'
#
loop_
_entity.id
_entity.type
_entity.pdbx_description
1 polymer ?
#
loop_
_entity_poly.entity_id
_entity_poly.type
_entity_poly.pdbx_seq_one_letter_code
_entity_poly.pdbx_strand_id
1 'polypeptide(L)'
;MHDATLKTRFVDHEATMNQPKIKRDPEGTRRRILLAAAEEFAAGGLFGARVDQIARRAETNERMLYYYFGSKEQLFTAVLEHAFAALTDAEKTLDLEGVAPVEAVTQLAHFIWNYYREHPELLRLVNNENLHEARYIKSSPRIRELISPVVTTLAKILERGQHAGLFRNNVDPLRFYVTLSGLGYYIVSNRFTLEATIGLDFSSETERDEIIKMNTELLLAYLMRR
;
A
#
# COMPACT_ATOMS: atom_id res chain seq x y z
N MET A 1 60.96 -44.99 -47.67
CA MET A 1 60.19 -43.94 -48.37
C MET A 1 58.79 -43.96 -47.76
N HIS A 2 58.36 -42.83 -47.20
CA HIS A 2 57.08 -42.59 -46.48
C HIS A 2 56.93 -43.31 -45.13
N ASP A 3 56.52 -42.68 -44.02
CA ASP A 3 56.28 -41.28 -43.69
C ASP A 3 56.26 -41.18 -42.16
N ALA A 4 56.54 -39.99 -41.65
CA ALA A 4 56.81 -39.67 -40.27
C ALA A 4 55.54 -39.50 -39.41
N THR A 5 55.76 -39.56 -38.09
CA THR A 5 55.26 -38.60 -37.06
C THR A 5 54.45 -39.22 -35.91
N LEU A 6 55.17 -39.64 -34.86
CA LEU A 6 55.07 -39.14 -33.48
C LEU A 6 53.75 -38.46 -33.02
N LYS A 7 53.04 -39.04 -32.04
CA LYS A 7 52.94 -38.56 -30.64
C LYS A 7 51.79 -39.20 -29.84
N THR A 8 52.17 -39.84 -28.74
CA THR A 8 51.43 -40.03 -27.49
C THR A 8 50.69 -38.75 -27.08
N ARG A 9 49.41 -38.81 -26.63
CA ARG A 9 48.87 -37.98 -25.53
C ARG A 9 47.43 -38.34 -25.10
N PHE A 10 47.34 -38.65 -23.80
CA PHE A 10 46.32 -38.29 -22.80
C PHE A 10 44.85 -38.71 -22.95
N VAL A 11 44.43 -39.45 -21.92
CA VAL A 11 43.07 -39.62 -21.44
C VAL A 11 42.61 -38.27 -20.89
N ASP A 12 41.70 -37.59 -21.57
CA ASP A 12 41.01 -36.43 -21.01
C ASP A 12 39.62 -36.85 -20.51
N HIS A 13 39.51 -36.80 -19.20
CA HIS A 13 38.29 -36.95 -18.43
C HIS A 13 37.48 -35.65 -18.61
N GLU A 14 36.49 -35.64 -19.50
CA GLU A 14 35.52 -34.54 -19.56
C GLU A 14 34.65 -34.58 -18.31
N ALA A 15 35.09 -33.84 -17.28
CA ALA A 15 34.26 -33.42 -16.18
C ALA A 15 33.12 -32.56 -16.75
N THR A 16 31.94 -33.16 -16.86
CA THR A 16 30.69 -32.44 -17.12
C THR A 16 30.50 -31.42 -16.00
N MET A 17 30.72 -30.14 -16.33
CA MET A 17 30.40 -29.02 -15.44
C MET A 17 28.89 -29.04 -15.19
N ASN A 18 28.52 -29.59 -14.05
CA ASN A 18 27.17 -29.53 -13.50
C ASN A 18 26.86 -28.06 -13.20
N GLN A 19 26.18 -27.38 -14.15
CA GLN A 19 25.67 -26.04 -13.90
C GLN A 19 24.79 -26.09 -12.65
N PRO A 20 25.00 -25.19 -11.66
CA PRO A 20 24.20 -25.21 -10.45
C PRO A 20 22.74 -24.96 -10.82
N LYS A 21 21.86 -25.96 -10.60
CA LYS A 21 20.40 -25.80 -10.63
C LYS A 21 20.08 -24.55 -9.80
N ILE A 22 19.60 -23.50 -10.45
CA ILE A 22 19.07 -22.30 -9.79
C ILE A 22 18.19 -22.78 -8.64
N LYS A 23 18.63 -22.53 -7.41
CA LYS A 23 17.91 -22.92 -6.20
C LYS A 23 16.58 -22.18 -6.29
N ARG A 24 15.49 -22.91 -6.57
CA ARG A 24 14.16 -22.32 -6.70
C ARG A 24 13.89 -21.55 -5.42
N ASP A 25 13.57 -20.27 -5.57
CA ASP A 25 13.18 -19.34 -4.50
C ASP A 25 11.66 -19.09 -4.62
N PRO A 26 10.83 -19.92 -3.97
CA PRO A 26 9.39 -19.83 -4.11
C PRO A 26 8.84 -18.54 -3.51
N GLU A 27 9.37 -18.14 -2.35
CA GLU A 27 8.96 -16.92 -1.64
C GLU A 27 9.33 -15.67 -2.42
N GLY A 28 10.55 -15.60 -2.97
CA GLY A 28 10.92 -14.47 -3.83
C GLY A 28 10.10 -14.41 -5.10
N THR A 29 9.74 -15.56 -5.69
CA THR A 29 8.85 -15.59 -6.87
C THR A 29 7.45 -15.09 -6.53
N ARG A 30 6.87 -15.57 -5.42
CA ARG A 30 5.58 -15.11 -4.93
C ARG A 30 5.58 -13.61 -4.66
N ARG A 31 6.65 -13.08 -4.04
CA ARG A 31 6.83 -11.65 -3.78
C ARG A 31 6.94 -10.83 -5.07
N ARG A 32 7.74 -11.26 -6.05
CA ARG A 32 7.87 -10.57 -7.34
C ARG A 32 6.53 -10.49 -8.08
N ILE A 33 5.75 -11.57 -8.07
CA ILE A 33 4.39 -11.57 -8.66
C ILE A 33 3.49 -10.57 -7.95
N LEU A 34 3.49 -10.55 -6.61
CA LEU A 34 2.67 -9.65 -5.82
C LEU A 34 2.98 -8.18 -6.11
N LEU A 35 4.26 -7.80 -6.13
CA LEU A 35 4.70 -6.43 -6.40
C LEU A 35 4.40 -6.03 -7.86
N ALA A 36 4.67 -6.91 -8.81
CA ALA A 36 4.33 -6.65 -10.21
C ALA A 36 2.82 -6.47 -10.42
N ALA A 37 2.00 -7.25 -9.72
CA ALA A 37 0.56 -7.13 -9.76
C ALA A 37 0.06 -5.84 -9.12
N ALA A 38 0.68 -5.40 -8.01
CA ALA A 38 0.33 -4.13 -7.36
C ALA A 38 0.48 -2.95 -8.33
N GLU A 39 1.60 -2.90 -9.06
CA GLU A 39 1.85 -1.86 -10.06
C GLU A 39 0.86 -1.93 -11.23
N GLU A 40 0.59 -3.14 -11.74
CA GLU A 40 -0.34 -3.35 -12.85
C GLU A 40 -1.79 -2.98 -12.47
N PHE A 41 -2.26 -3.40 -11.29
CA PHE A 41 -3.61 -3.12 -10.82
C PHE A 41 -3.78 -1.64 -10.44
N ALA A 42 -2.78 -0.99 -9.86
CA ALA A 42 -2.85 0.45 -9.61
C ALA A 42 -2.98 1.23 -10.93
N ALA A 43 -2.31 0.78 -12.00
CA ALA A 43 -2.36 1.42 -13.30
C ALA A 43 -3.70 1.18 -14.04
N GLY A 44 -4.11 -0.07 -14.19
CA GLY A 44 -5.23 -0.48 -15.06
C GLY A 44 -6.49 -0.99 -14.34
N GLY A 45 -6.47 -1.07 -13.01
CA GLY A 45 -7.53 -1.71 -12.24
C GLY A 45 -7.62 -3.22 -12.47
N LEU A 46 -8.49 -3.91 -11.73
CA LEU A 46 -8.65 -5.36 -11.85
C LEU A 46 -9.02 -5.80 -13.27
N PHE A 47 -9.97 -5.15 -13.94
CA PHE A 47 -10.36 -5.56 -15.29
C PHE A 47 -9.30 -5.22 -16.36
N GLY A 48 -8.69 -4.04 -16.29
CA GLY A 48 -7.71 -3.59 -17.29
C GLY A 48 -6.33 -4.21 -17.17
N ALA A 49 -5.93 -4.66 -15.97
CA ALA A 49 -4.65 -5.30 -15.74
C ALA A 49 -4.45 -6.57 -16.59
N ARG A 50 -3.26 -6.78 -17.15
CA ARG A 50 -3.01 -7.98 -17.97
C ARG A 50 -2.07 -8.97 -17.28
N VAL A 51 -2.51 -10.22 -17.21
CA VAL A 51 -1.76 -11.30 -16.51
C VAL A 51 -0.41 -11.57 -17.18
N ASP A 52 -0.33 -11.46 -18.50
CA ASP A 52 0.91 -11.59 -19.27
C ASP A 52 1.93 -10.48 -18.92
N GLN A 53 1.46 -9.26 -18.67
CA GLN A 53 2.30 -8.14 -18.24
C GLN A 53 2.81 -8.34 -16.81
N ILE A 54 1.96 -8.81 -15.89
CA ILE A 54 2.35 -9.14 -14.52
C ILE A 54 3.43 -10.23 -14.53
N ALA A 55 3.22 -11.32 -15.27
CA ALA A 55 4.16 -12.43 -15.34
C ALA A 55 5.52 -11.99 -15.90
N ARG A 56 5.51 -11.18 -16.96
CA ARG A 56 6.73 -10.61 -17.56
C ARG A 56 7.50 -9.73 -16.58
N ARG A 57 6.81 -8.82 -15.88
CA ARG A 57 7.42 -7.92 -14.89
C ARG A 57 7.96 -8.69 -13.68
N ALA A 58 7.30 -9.77 -13.29
CA ALA A 58 7.74 -10.65 -12.20
C ALA A 58 8.85 -11.65 -12.60
N GLU A 59 9.33 -11.60 -13.85
CA GLU A 59 10.31 -12.54 -14.42
C GLU A 59 9.87 -14.00 -14.25
N THR A 60 8.60 -14.26 -14.55
CA THR A 60 7.99 -15.59 -14.44
C THR A 60 6.99 -15.83 -15.57
N ASN A 61 6.21 -16.90 -15.48
CA ASN A 61 5.14 -17.21 -16.43
C ASN A 61 3.76 -17.19 -15.74
N GLU A 62 2.70 -17.07 -16.53
CA GLU A 62 1.32 -16.99 -16.00
C GLU A 62 0.94 -18.20 -15.15
N ARG A 63 1.46 -19.39 -15.49
CA ARG A 63 1.20 -20.61 -14.70
C ARG A 63 1.71 -20.47 -13.26
N MET A 64 2.83 -19.79 -13.03
CA MET A 64 3.33 -19.55 -11.68
C MET A 64 2.45 -18.57 -10.90
N LEU A 65 1.88 -17.57 -11.57
CA LEU A 65 0.92 -16.65 -10.96
C LEU A 65 -0.30 -17.41 -10.45
N TYR A 66 -0.92 -18.23 -11.29
CA TYR A 66 -2.07 -19.06 -10.88
C TYR A 66 -1.68 -20.13 -9.85
N TYR A 67 -0.45 -20.65 -9.90
CA TYR A 67 0.04 -21.58 -8.88
C TYR A 67 0.09 -20.95 -7.47
N TYR A 68 0.55 -19.69 -7.35
CA TYR A 68 0.68 -19.03 -6.04
C TYR A 68 -0.59 -18.36 -5.56
N PHE A 69 -1.41 -17.84 -6.47
CA PHE A 69 -2.54 -16.98 -6.12
C PHE A 69 -3.89 -17.51 -6.59
N GLY A 70 -3.93 -18.62 -7.34
CA GLY A 70 -5.16 -19.28 -7.79
C GLY A 70 -5.86 -18.57 -8.94
N SER A 71 -6.26 -17.30 -8.74
CA SER A 71 -6.92 -16.48 -9.77
C SER A 71 -6.40 -15.03 -9.77
N LYS A 72 -6.78 -14.28 -10.80
CA LYS A 72 -6.47 -12.85 -10.90
C LYS A 72 -7.15 -12.02 -9.79
N GLU A 73 -8.37 -12.40 -9.42
CA GLU A 73 -9.15 -11.79 -8.33
C GLU A 73 -8.54 -12.10 -6.96
N GLN A 74 -8.09 -13.33 -6.74
CA GLN A 74 -7.38 -13.69 -5.52
C GLN A 74 -6.02 -13.00 -5.42
N LEU A 75 -5.31 -12.83 -6.54
CA LEU A 75 -4.11 -11.99 -6.61
C LEU A 75 -4.42 -10.53 -6.30
N PHE A 76 -5.51 -9.97 -6.83
CA PHE A 76 -5.94 -8.60 -6.51
C PHE A 76 -6.28 -8.43 -5.03
N THR A 77 -6.97 -9.41 -4.44
CA THR A 77 -7.23 -9.44 -2.99
C THR A 77 -5.93 -9.47 -2.19
N ALA A 78 -4.95 -10.28 -2.60
CA ALA A 78 -3.63 -10.32 -1.96
C ALA A 78 -2.87 -8.99 -2.10
N VAL A 79 -3.02 -8.29 -3.23
CA VAL A 79 -2.46 -6.93 -3.43
C VAL A 79 -3.11 -5.92 -2.49
N LEU A 80 -4.43 -5.95 -2.34
CA LEU A 80 -5.13 -5.10 -1.37
C LEU A 80 -4.66 -5.38 0.06
N GLU A 81 -4.57 -6.65 0.46
CA GLU A 81 -4.02 -7.04 1.77
C GLU A 81 -2.59 -6.53 1.98
N HIS A 82 -1.76 -6.62 0.94
CA HIS A 82 -0.38 -6.13 0.99
C HIS A 82 -0.32 -4.61 1.17
N ALA A 83 -1.13 -3.86 0.43
CA ALA A 83 -1.19 -2.41 0.51
C ALA A 83 -1.70 -1.92 1.88
N PHE A 84 -2.75 -2.55 2.41
CA PHE A 84 -3.24 -2.23 3.76
C PHE A 84 -2.22 -2.62 4.84
N ALA A 85 -1.53 -3.75 4.70
CA ALA A 85 -0.50 -4.16 5.64
C ALA A 85 0.67 -3.18 5.68
N ALA A 86 1.08 -2.65 4.53
CA ALA A 86 2.13 -1.62 4.46
C ALA A 86 1.73 -0.33 5.20
N LEU A 87 0.46 0.10 5.08
CA LEU A 87 -0.05 1.26 5.84
C LEU A 87 -0.02 0.97 7.35
N THR A 88 -0.56 -0.18 7.78
CA THR A 88 -0.58 -0.57 9.19
C THR A 88 0.83 -0.68 9.77
N ASP A 89 1.79 -1.20 9.00
CA ASP A 89 3.18 -1.34 9.45
C ASP A 89 3.88 0.02 9.54
N ALA A 90 3.60 0.95 8.62
CA ALA A 90 4.08 2.32 8.72
C ALA A 90 3.48 3.03 9.94
N GLU A 91 2.20 2.82 10.23
CA GLU A 91 1.51 3.43 11.38
C GLU A 91 2.12 2.99 12.71
N LYS A 92 2.54 1.71 12.84
CA LYS A 92 3.20 1.21 14.05
C LYS A 92 4.50 1.94 14.40
N THR A 93 5.10 2.66 13.45
CA THR A 93 6.30 3.46 13.72
C THR A 93 5.99 4.79 14.41
N LEU A 94 4.70 5.18 14.44
CA LEU A 94 4.24 6.39 15.08
C LEU A 94 4.02 6.15 16.58
N ASP A 95 4.95 6.65 17.40
CA ASP A 95 4.82 6.61 18.86
C ASP A 95 4.00 7.81 19.35
N LEU A 96 2.73 7.55 19.69
CA LEU A 96 1.80 8.55 20.23
C LEU A 96 1.54 8.36 21.73
N GLU A 97 2.25 7.42 22.37
CA GLU A 97 2.17 7.23 23.80
C GLU A 97 2.83 8.42 24.51
N GLY A 98 2.19 8.94 25.56
CA GLY A 98 2.69 10.12 26.27
C GLY A 98 2.58 11.48 25.54
N VAL A 99 2.34 11.49 24.22
CA VAL A 99 2.12 12.73 23.46
C VAL A 99 0.82 13.42 23.87
N ALA A 100 0.81 14.76 23.97
CA ALA A 100 -0.39 15.52 24.36
C ALA A 100 -1.56 15.24 23.38
N PRO A 101 -2.83 15.12 23.82
CA PRO A 101 -3.93 14.68 22.95
C PRO A 101 -4.13 15.49 21.66
N VAL A 102 -4.02 16.82 21.74
CA VAL A 102 -4.13 17.73 20.58
C VAL A 102 -3.01 17.49 19.58
N GLU A 103 -1.79 17.31 20.07
CA GLU A 103 -0.62 17.03 19.24
C GLU A 103 -0.73 15.62 18.64
N ALA A 104 -1.11 14.62 19.43
CA ALA A 104 -1.21 13.23 18.99
C ALA A 104 -2.23 13.06 17.85
N VAL A 105 -3.41 13.70 17.93
CA VAL A 105 -4.40 13.62 16.84
C VAL A 105 -3.92 14.35 15.59
N THR A 106 -3.17 15.45 15.75
CA THR A 106 -2.58 16.19 14.64
C THR A 106 -1.50 15.37 13.94
N GLN A 107 -0.59 14.76 14.70
CA GLN A 107 0.44 13.88 14.17
C GLN A 107 -0.16 12.66 13.45
N LEU A 108 -1.19 12.04 14.02
CA LEU A 108 -1.91 10.94 13.36
C LEU A 108 -2.57 11.37 12.05
N ALA A 109 -3.22 12.54 12.02
CA ALA A 109 -3.81 13.08 10.80
C ALA A 109 -2.75 13.33 9.72
N HIS A 110 -1.65 13.99 10.08
CA HIS A 110 -0.56 14.30 9.17
C HIS A 110 0.13 13.04 8.66
N PHE A 111 0.33 12.03 9.51
CA PHE A 111 0.83 10.73 9.11
C PHE A 111 -0.03 10.09 8.02
N ILE A 112 -1.35 10.01 8.24
CA ILE A 112 -2.29 9.41 7.27
C ILE A 112 -2.27 10.18 5.94
N TRP A 113 -2.33 11.51 6.00
CA TRP A 113 -2.36 12.35 4.79
C TRP A 113 -1.03 12.28 4.01
N ASN A 114 0.10 12.28 4.71
CA ASN A 114 1.41 12.09 4.08
C ASN A 114 1.55 10.71 3.46
N TYR A 115 1.07 9.66 4.14
CA TYR A 115 1.09 8.31 3.59
C TYR A 115 0.30 8.23 2.28
N TYR A 116 -0.91 8.81 2.21
CA TYR A 116 -1.69 8.83 0.98
C TYR A 116 -0.98 9.55 -0.17
N ARG A 117 -0.28 10.64 0.13
CA ARG A 117 0.51 11.39 -0.84
C ARG A 117 1.71 10.59 -1.36
N GLU A 118 2.40 9.90 -0.46
CA GLU A 118 3.60 9.10 -0.78
C GLU A 118 3.25 7.78 -1.46
N HIS A 119 2.05 7.26 -1.19
CA HIS A 119 1.53 5.99 -1.69
C HIS A 119 0.20 6.15 -2.43
N PRO A 120 0.13 6.97 -3.51
CA PRO A 120 -1.11 7.19 -4.25
C PRO A 120 -1.65 5.91 -4.91
N GLU A 121 -0.81 4.88 -5.10
CA GLU A 121 -1.20 3.55 -5.55
C GLU A 121 -2.23 2.89 -4.63
N LEU A 122 -2.14 3.11 -3.30
CA LEU A 122 -3.15 2.62 -2.36
C LEU A 122 -4.52 3.19 -2.71
N LEU A 123 -4.59 4.50 -2.96
CA LEU A 123 -5.86 5.16 -3.29
C LEU A 123 -6.41 4.70 -4.64
N ARG A 124 -5.53 4.40 -5.61
CA ARG A 124 -5.94 3.84 -6.92
C ARG A 124 -6.52 2.44 -6.76
N LEU A 125 -5.92 1.59 -5.93
CA LEU A 125 -6.42 0.26 -5.62
C LEU A 125 -7.77 0.33 -4.89
N VAL A 126 -7.90 1.21 -3.89
CA VAL A 126 -9.17 1.44 -3.17
C VAL A 126 -10.25 1.99 -4.10
N ASN A 127 -9.93 2.94 -4.98
CA ASN A 127 -10.87 3.43 -5.99
C ASN A 127 -11.31 2.32 -6.95
N ASN A 128 -10.39 1.44 -7.38
CA ASN A 128 -10.76 0.30 -8.20
C ASN A 128 -11.68 -0.65 -7.43
N GLU A 129 -11.39 -0.93 -6.18
CA GLU A 129 -12.24 -1.75 -5.31
C GLU A 129 -13.64 -1.14 -5.10
N ASN A 130 -13.73 0.19 -5.03
CA ASN A 130 -15.01 0.90 -4.92
C ASN A 130 -15.88 0.70 -6.17
N LEU A 131 -15.29 0.62 -7.38
CA LEU A 131 -16.02 0.25 -8.60
C LEU A 131 -16.58 -1.18 -8.55
N HIS A 132 -16.04 -2.01 -7.65
CA HIS A 132 -16.51 -3.37 -7.37
C HIS A 132 -17.36 -3.47 -6.10
N GLU A 133 -17.79 -2.35 -5.52
CA GLU A 133 -18.64 -2.28 -4.32
C GLU A 133 -18.08 -3.07 -3.12
N ALA A 134 -16.75 -2.99 -2.95
CA ALA A 134 -16.01 -3.66 -1.88
C ALA A 134 -16.10 -5.21 -1.90
N ARG A 135 -16.38 -5.83 -3.07
CA ARG A 135 -16.53 -7.28 -3.21
C ARG A 135 -15.31 -8.06 -2.70
N TYR A 136 -14.10 -7.62 -3.03
CA TYR A 136 -12.88 -8.36 -2.73
C TYR A 136 -12.42 -8.10 -1.30
N ILE A 137 -12.59 -6.87 -0.78
CA ILE A 137 -12.41 -6.56 0.64
C ILE A 137 -13.37 -7.39 1.50
N LYS A 138 -14.65 -7.50 1.13
CA LYS A 138 -15.64 -8.33 1.87
C LYS A 138 -15.23 -9.80 1.96
N SER A 139 -14.45 -10.29 1.00
CA SER A 139 -13.94 -11.67 0.99
C SER A 139 -12.66 -11.89 1.80
N SER A 140 -12.02 -10.83 2.31
CA SER A 140 -10.79 -10.91 3.11
C SER A 140 -11.02 -10.40 4.56
N PRO A 141 -11.16 -11.30 5.54
CA PRO A 141 -11.19 -10.93 6.96
C PRO A 141 -9.93 -10.16 7.40
N ARG A 142 -8.79 -10.49 6.78
CA ARG A 142 -7.49 -9.89 7.09
C ARG A 142 -7.48 -8.37 6.88
N ILE A 143 -8.13 -7.86 5.83
CA ILE A 143 -8.19 -6.41 5.59
C ILE A 143 -8.89 -5.68 6.74
N ARG A 144 -9.94 -6.27 7.33
CA ARG A 144 -10.62 -5.70 8.51
C ARG A 144 -9.68 -5.67 9.72
N GLU A 145 -8.88 -6.70 9.92
CA GLU A 145 -7.90 -6.78 11.00
C GLU A 145 -6.79 -5.72 10.83
N LEU A 146 -6.42 -5.38 9.60
CA LEU A 146 -5.40 -4.36 9.31
C LEU A 146 -5.87 -2.93 9.60
N ILE A 147 -7.17 -2.64 9.50
CA ILE A 147 -7.74 -1.29 9.76
C ILE A 147 -8.13 -1.08 11.23
N SER A 148 -8.39 -2.14 11.98
CA SER A 148 -8.84 -2.02 13.38
C SER A 148 -7.83 -1.31 14.32
N PRO A 149 -6.50 -1.47 14.17
CA PRO A 149 -5.49 -0.79 15.00
C PRO A 149 -5.57 0.74 14.97
N VAL A 150 -5.63 1.37 13.79
CA VAL A 150 -5.66 2.85 13.69
C VAL A 150 -6.87 3.47 14.38
N VAL A 151 -8.03 2.83 14.25
CA VAL A 151 -9.25 3.28 14.93
C VAL A 151 -9.09 3.13 16.45
N THR A 152 -8.43 2.08 16.91
CA THR A 152 -8.14 1.86 18.34
C THR A 152 -7.15 2.90 18.88
N THR A 153 -6.08 3.20 18.13
CA THR A 153 -5.11 4.25 18.46
C THR A 153 -5.81 5.61 18.59
N LEU A 154 -6.62 5.98 17.60
CA LEU A 154 -7.40 7.21 17.63
C LEU A 154 -8.38 7.24 18.81
N ALA A 155 -9.08 6.15 19.09
CA ALA A 155 -10.00 6.07 20.23
C ALA A 155 -9.29 6.38 21.56
N LYS A 156 -8.10 5.82 21.78
CA LYS A 156 -7.27 6.12 22.95
C LYS A 156 -6.87 7.59 23.03
N ILE A 157 -6.49 8.20 21.90
CA ILE A 157 -6.14 9.63 21.85
C ILE A 157 -7.34 10.49 22.24
N LEU A 158 -8.52 10.17 21.69
CA LEU A 158 -9.77 10.87 21.99
C LEU A 158 -10.15 10.73 23.46
N GLU A 159 -10.06 9.53 24.02
CA GLU A 159 -10.32 9.25 25.44
C GLU A 159 -9.41 10.08 26.36
N ARG A 160 -8.10 10.11 26.09
CA ARG A 160 -7.15 10.95 26.87
C ARG A 160 -7.54 12.43 26.79
N GLY A 161 -7.89 12.94 25.62
CA GLY A 161 -8.29 14.34 25.45
C GLY A 161 -9.62 14.67 26.11
N GLN A 162 -10.56 13.73 26.17
CA GLN A 162 -11.82 13.86 26.90
C GLN A 162 -11.58 13.88 28.42
N HIS A 163 -10.74 12.96 28.94
CA HIS A 163 -10.35 12.96 30.36
C HIS A 163 -9.61 14.23 30.78
N ALA A 164 -8.79 14.79 29.90
CA ALA A 164 -8.12 16.07 30.13
C ALA A 164 -9.06 17.29 29.99
N GLY A 165 -10.32 17.10 29.59
CA GLY A 165 -11.28 18.18 29.36
C GLY A 165 -11.01 19.03 28.11
N LEU A 166 -10.07 18.61 27.26
CA LEU A 166 -9.68 19.31 26.02
C LEU A 166 -10.66 19.04 24.88
N PHE A 167 -11.12 17.79 24.75
CA PHE A 167 -12.02 17.37 23.69
C PHE A 167 -13.46 17.25 24.16
N ARG A 168 -14.41 17.36 23.23
CA ARG A 168 -15.83 17.08 23.49
C ARG A 168 -16.08 15.57 23.70
N ASN A 169 -17.09 15.24 24.50
CA ASN A 169 -17.35 13.86 24.96
C ASN A 169 -18.17 13.01 23.97
N ASN A 170 -18.71 13.59 22.90
CA ASN A 170 -19.62 12.92 21.96
C ASN A 170 -18.97 12.69 20.58
N VAL A 171 -17.70 12.28 20.57
CA VAL A 171 -16.96 11.94 19.34
C VAL A 171 -16.92 10.43 19.21
N ASP A 172 -17.56 9.91 18.17
CA ASP A 172 -17.42 8.51 17.76
C ASP A 172 -16.07 8.33 17.01
N PRO A 173 -15.14 7.48 17.50
CA PRO A 173 -13.82 7.34 16.91
C PRO A 173 -13.84 6.87 15.46
N LEU A 174 -14.77 6.00 15.10
CA LEU A 174 -14.86 5.44 13.75
C LEU A 174 -15.33 6.50 12.74
N ARG A 175 -16.38 7.26 13.08
CA ARG A 175 -16.86 8.38 12.24
C ARG A 175 -15.79 9.46 12.13
N PHE A 176 -15.10 9.77 13.22
CA PHE A 176 -14.01 10.74 13.20
C PHE A 176 -12.85 10.27 12.32
N TYR A 177 -12.47 8.99 12.40
CA TYR A 177 -11.47 8.39 11.52
C TYR A 177 -11.84 8.51 10.04
N VAL A 178 -13.09 8.19 9.68
CA VAL A 178 -13.57 8.29 8.29
C VAL A 178 -13.48 9.72 7.78
N THR A 179 -13.88 10.71 8.57
CA THR A 179 -13.77 12.13 8.20
C THR A 179 -12.31 12.56 8.06
N LEU A 180 -11.46 12.24 9.04
CA LEU A 180 -10.03 12.55 9.01
C LEU A 180 -9.34 11.94 7.79
N SER A 181 -9.59 10.67 7.51
CA SER A 181 -9.06 9.98 6.33
C SER A 181 -9.56 10.63 5.04
N GLY A 182 -10.85 10.94 4.95
CA GLY A 182 -11.48 11.57 3.79
C GLY A 182 -10.85 12.90 3.39
N LEU A 183 -10.45 13.73 4.38
CA LEU A 183 -9.81 15.02 4.13
C LEU A 183 -8.51 14.89 3.34
N GLY A 184 -7.65 13.92 3.68
CA GLY A 184 -6.42 13.66 2.91
C GLY A 184 -6.67 12.86 1.64
N TYR A 185 -7.63 11.93 1.67
CA TYR A 185 -7.96 11.07 0.54
C TYR A 185 -8.36 11.88 -0.68
N TYR A 186 -9.35 12.76 -0.54
CA TYR A 186 -9.98 13.46 -1.67
C TYR A 186 -8.97 14.30 -2.45
N ILE A 187 -8.09 14.99 -1.75
CA ILE A 187 -7.07 15.87 -2.31
C ILE A 187 -6.10 15.08 -3.21
N VAL A 188 -5.74 13.86 -2.80
CA VAL A 188 -4.81 13.01 -3.56
C VAL A 188 -5.52 12.24 -4.66
N SER A 189 -6.69 11.65 -4.38
CA SER A 189 -7.44 10.81 -5.32
C SER A 189 -8.01 11.61 -6.49
N ASN A 190 -8.37 12.87 -6.24
CA ASN A 190 -9.02 13.74 -7.21
C ASN A 190 -8.11 14.84 -7.76
N ARG A 191 -6.80 14.81 -7.46
CA ARG A 191 -5.83 15.86 -7.87
C ARG A 191 -5.96 16.29 -9.34
N PHE A 192 -6.06 15.34 -10.26
CA PHE A 192 -6.16 15.61 -11.69
C PHE A 192 -7.48 16.29 -12.06
N THR A 193 -8.59 15.84 -11.45
CA THR A 193 -9.91 16.44 -11.69
C THR A 193 -10.04 17.80 -11.02
N LEU A 194 -9.44 18.00 -9.85
CA LEU A 194 -9.43 19.29 -9.16
C LEU A 194 -8.64 20.32 -9.97
N GLU A 195 -7.44 19.96 -10.42
CA GLU A 195 -6.64 20.82 -11.30
C GLU A 195 -7.42 21.18 -12.57
N ALA A 196 -8.02 20.19 -13.24
CA ALA A 196 -8.75 20.41 -14.48
C ALA A 196 -10.06 21.22 -14.32
N THR A 197 -10.72 21.16 -13.16
CA THR A 197 -12.06 21.76 -12.96
C THR A 197 -12.04 23.07 -12.19
N ILE A 198 -11.13 23.23 -11.23
CA ILE A 198 -11.03 24.43 -10.38
C ILE A 198 -9.66 25.11 -10.46
N GLY A 199 -8.70 24.54 -11.20
CA GLY A 199 -7.39 25.17 -11.44
C GLY A 199 -6.39 25.04 -10.28
N LEU A 200 -6.65 24.19 -9.29
CA LEU A 200 -5.78 23.99 -8.13
C LEU A 200 -5.05 22.65 -8.22
N ASP A 201 -3.73 22.71 -8.27
CA ASP A 201 -2.86 21.54 -8.19
C ASP A 201 -2.44 21.28 -6.74
N PHE A 202 -3.16 20.39 -6.07
CA PHE A 202 -2.85 19.96 -4.72
C PHE A 202 -1.63 19.02 -4.61
N SER A 203 -0.96 18.71 -5.72
CA SER A 203 0.38 18.10 -5.69
C SER A 203 1.49 19.14 -5.53
N SER A 204 1.21 20.42 -5.77
CA SER A 204 2.13 21.52 -5.49
C SER A 204 2.33 21.72 -3.98
N GLU A 205 3.55 22.12 -3.61
CA GLU A 205 3.92 22.34 -2.21
C GLU A 205 3.07 23.41 -1.53
N THR A 206 2.82 24.53 -2.21
CA THR A 206 2.02 25.64 -1.67
C THR A 206 0.59 25.21 -1.34
N GLU A 207 -0.12 24.60 -2.30
CA GLU A 207 -1.51 24.17 -2.09
C GLU A 207 -1.59 23.06 -1.04
N ARG A 208 -0.59 22.17 -1.01
CA ARG A 208 -0.48 21.11 0.00
C ARG A 208 -0.39 21.70 1.41
N ASP A 209 0.48 22.68 1.62
CA ASP A 209 0.72 23.22 2.97
C ASP A 209 -0.51 24.01 3.47
N GLU A 210 -1.15 24.78 2.59
CA GLU A 210 -2.38 25.51 2.89
C GLU A 210 -3.54 24.55 3.21
N ILE A 211 -3.74 23.49 2.41
CA ILE A 211 -4.85 22.57 2.63
C ILE A 211 -4.65 21.69 3.87
N ILE A 212 -3.40 21.28 4.17
CA ILE A 212 -3.08 20.54 5.41
C ILE A 212 -3.36 21.42 6.63
N LYS A 213 -2.96 22.69 6.58
CA LYS A 213 -3.25 23.65 7.65
C LYS A 213 -4.75 23.80 7.86
N MET A 214 -5.50 24.08 6.79
CA MET A 214 -6.97 24.23 6.87
C MET A 214 -7.65 22.96 7.39
N ASN A 215 -7.27 21.78 6.90
CA ASN A 215 -7.82 20.51 7.37
C ASN A 215 -7.51 20.25 8.85
N THR A 216 -6.31 20.61 9.31
CA THR A 216 -5.92 20.49 10.73
C THR A 216 -6.78 21.41 11.60
N GLU A 217 -6.95 22.67 11.19
CA GLU A 217 -7.79 23.64 11.89
C GLU A 217 -9.26 23.17 11.96
N LEU A 218 -9.81 22.63 10.87
CA LEU A 218 -11.16 22.08 10.82
C LEU A 218 -11.35 20.90 11.78
N LEU A 219 -10.40 19.95 11.79
CA LEU A 219 -10.44 18.80 12.70
C LEU A 219 -10.38 19.25 14.16
N LEU A 220 -9.44 20.14 14.50
CA LEU A 220 -9.29 20.62 15.86
C LEU A 220 -10.49 21.47 16.29
N ALA A 221 -11.03 22.34 15.44
CA ALA A 221 -12.25 23.09 15.73
C ALA A 221 -13.45 22.17 16.00
N TYR A 222 -13.51 21.00 15.35
CA TYR A 222 -14.48 19.96 15.66
C TYR A 222 -14.13 19.14 16.91
N LEU A 223 -12.89 18.98 17.34
CA LEU A 223 -12.60 18.19 18.54
C LEU A 223 -12.68 19.00 19.82
N MET A 224 -12.14 20.22 19.77
CA MET A 224 -11.97 21.06 20.95
C MET A 224 -13.31 21.34 21.61
N ARG A 225 -13.29 21.28 22.94
CA ARG A 225 -14.40 21.70 23.79
C ARG A 225 -14.53 23.21 23.69
N ARG A 226 -15.75 23.67 23.42
CA ARG A 226 -16.11 25.10 23.49
C ARG A 226 -16.47 25.47 24.92
#